data_AF-A0A6C0J3D3-F1
#
_entry.id   AF-A0A6C0J3D3-F1
#
_cell.length_a   1.000
_cell.length_b   1.000
_cell.length_c   1.000
_cell.angle_alpha   90.00
_cell.angle_beta   90.00
_cell.angle_gamma   90.00
#
_symmetry.space_group_name_H-M   'P 1'
#
loop_
_entity.id
_entity.type
_entity.pdbx_description
1 polymer ?
#
loop_
_entity_poly.entity_id
_entity_poly.type
_entity_poly.pdbx_seq_one_letter_code
_entity_poly.pdbx_strand_id
1 'polypeptide(L)'
;MDQVLQQSPQNIDKATIEAIFIKNNENVLDTLFELWEIDDNKNSDTDISDIVSSSIEIVDIKKDINENKKWSNIRDICDSFDIEMQKVMKK
;
A
#
# COMPACT_ATOMS: atom_id res chain seq x y z
N MET A 1 5.93 9.01 -20.86
CA MET A 1 7.23 8.36 -20.58
C MET A 1 8.07 9.10 -19.54
N ASP A 2 8.41 10.38 -19.74
CA ASP A 2 9.26 11.13 -18.78
C ASP A 2 8.75 11.15 -17.33
N GLN A 3 7.43 11.30 -17.17
CA GLN A 3 6.79 11.25 -15.85
C GLN A 3 6.92 9.87 -15.18
N VAL A 4 6.86 8.79 -15.97
CA VAL A 4 7.04 7.42 -15.47
C VAL A 4 8.48 7.26 -14.99
N LEU A 5 9.46 7.69 -15.79
CA LEU A 5 10.89 7.58 -15.43
C LEU A 5 11.27 8.41 -14.21
N GLN A 6 10.65 9.58 -14.01
CA GLN A 6 10.92 10.44 -12.84
C GLN A 6 10.31 9.88 -11.54
N GLN A 7 9.18 9.17 -11.64
CA GLN A 7 8.47 8.60 -10.49
C GLN A 7 8.80 7.12 -10.25
N SER A 8 9.52 6.49 -11.18
CA SER A 8 9.97 5.12 -11.04
C SER A 8 11.08 5.02 -10.00
N PRO A 9 11.09 3.95 -9.18
CA PRO A 9 12.19 3.70 -8.26
C PRO A 9 13.48 3.43 -9.06
N GLN A 10 14.63 3.90 -8.54
CA GLN A 10 15.90 3.92 -9.26
C GLN A 10 16.53 2.54 -9.50
N ASN A 11 15.96 1.49 -8.91
CA ASN A 11 16.44 0.11 -8.97
C ASN A 11 15.83 -0.72 -10.11
N ILE A 12 14.90 -0.15 -10.90
CA ILE A 12 14.32 -0.79 -12.07
C ILE A 12 14.99 -0.25 -13.33
N ASP A 13 15.42 -1.17 -14.21
CA ASP A 13 16.01 -0.81 -15.49
C ASP A 13 14.98 -0.14 -16.42
N LYS A 14 15.45 0.90 -17.13
CA LYS A 14 14.65 1.65 -18.12
C LYS A 14 13.98 0.74 -19.15
N ALA A 15 14.64 -0.35 -19.56
CA ALA A 15 14.11 -1.31 -20.51
C ALA A 15 12.87 -2.06 -19.98
N THR A 16 12.84 -2.37 -18.68
CA THR A 16 11.69 -3.00 -18.03
C THR A 16 10.52 -2.03 -17.93
N ILE A 17 10.81 -0.77 -17.60
CA ILE A 17 9.81 0.32 -17.57
C ILE A 17 9.16 0.49 -18.95
N GLU A 18 9.96 0.50 -20.02
CA GLU A 18 9.45 0.62 -21.40
C GLU A 18 8.57 -0.56 -21.81
N ALA A 19 8.96 -1.79 -21.43
CA ALA A 19 8.17 -2.99 -21.72
C ALA A 19 6.80 -2.96 -21.03
N ILE A 20 6.75 -2.50 -19.77
CA ILE A 20 5.50 -2.35 -19.01
C ILE A 20 4.66 -1.20 -19.58
N PHE A 21 5.30 -0.10 -19.97
CA PHE A 21 4.62 1.05 -20.57
C PHE A 21 3.90 0.69 -21.88
N ILE A 22 4.54 -0.13 -22.73
CA ILE A 22 3.92 -0.63 -23.97
C ILE A 22 2.79 -1.62 -23.63
N LYS A 23 3.02 -2.51 -22.66
CA LYS A 23 2.04 -3.52 -22.22
C LYS A 23 0.75 -2.88 -21.68
N ASN A 24 0.86 -1.76 -20.97
CA ASN A 24 -0.27 -1.03 -20.39
C ASN A 24 -0.82 0.09 -21.29
N ASN A 25 -0.64 0.00 -22.62
CA ASN A 25 -1.18 0.96 -23.59
C ASN A 25 -0.82 2.42 -23.26
N GLU A 26 0.43 2.66 -22.86
CA GLU A 26 0.96 3.99 -22.53
C GLU A 26 0.30 4.67 -21.30
N ASN A 27 -0.44 3.91 -20.48
CA ASN A 27 -1.03 4.44 -19.26
C ASN A 27 0.05 4.65 -18.19
N VAL A 28 0.26 5.91 -17.82
CA VAL A 28 1.26 6.35 -16.83
C VAL A 28 0.98 5.74 -15.45
N LEU A 29 -0.28 5.71 -15.02
CA LEU A 29 -0.64 5.25 -13.68
C LEU A 29 -0.52 3.73 -13.56
N ASP A 30 -1.07 2.98 -14.52
CA ASP A 30 -1.03 1.52 -14.50
C ASP A 30 0.43 1.02 -14.58
N THR A 31 1.25 1.69 -15.39
CA THR A 31 2.69 1.41 -15.49
C THR A 31 3.40 1.67 -14.16
N LEU A 32 3.14 2.79 -13.50
CA LEU A 32 3.75 3.11 -12.21
C LEU A 32 3.29 2.17 -11.09
N PHE A 33 2.03 1.74 -11.14
CA PHE A 33 1.46 0.78 -10.19
C PHE A 33 2.13 -0.59 -10.34
N GLU A 34 2.18 -1.11 -11.56
CA GLU A 34 2.84 -2.38 -11.88
C GLU A 34 4.35 -2.34 -11.57
N LEU A 35 5.00 -1.19 -11.76
CA LEU A 35 6.41 -1.00 -11.38
C LEU A 35 6.64 -1.03 -9.87
N TRP A 36 5.76 -0.39 -9.10
CA TRP A 36 5.86 -0.40 -7.63
C TRP A 36 5.55 -1.76 -7.02
N GLU A 37 4.72 -2.59 -7.67
CA GLU A 37 4.46 -3.98 -7.24
C GLU A 37 5.64 -4.94 -7.47
N ILE A 38 6.55 -4.61 -8.41
CA ILE A 38 7.73 -5.44 -8.71
C ILE A 38 8.80 -5.31 -7.63
N ASP A 39 8.78 -4.22 -6.85
CA ASP A 39 9.95 -3.79 -6.08
C ASP A 39 10.15 -4.50 -4.74
N ASP A 40 9.15 -5.26 -4.28
CA ASP A 40 9.22 -6.02 -3.03
C ASP A 40 9.88 -7.41 -3.17
N ASN A 41 10.35 -7.80 -4.35
CA ASN A 41 10.76 -9.19 -4.63
C ASN A 41 12.26 -9.46 -4.86
N LYS A 42 13.16 -8.59 -4.36
CA LYS A 42 14.60 -8.91 -4.31
C LYS A 42 15.17 -8.77 -2.91
N ASN A 43 14.87 -9.76 -2.06
CA ASN A 43 15.77 -10.44 -1.11
C ASN A 43 15.03 -10.91 0.15
N SER A 44 14.66 -12.19 0.23
CA SER A 44 15.06 -13.09 1.33
C SER A 44 14.35 -14.45 1.20
N ASP A 45 15.14 -15.51 1.09
CA ASP A 45 14.74 -16.85 1.48
C ASP A 45 14.35 -16.83 2.97
N THR A 46 13.06 -16.97 3.32
CA THR A 46 12.59 -17.71 4.51
C THR A 46 11.06 -17.92 4.49
N ASP A 47 10.65 -19.16 4.78
CA ASP A 47 9.27 -19.66 4.86
C ASP A 47 8.27 -18.72 5.58
N ILE A 48 7.14 -18.36 4.94
CA ILE A 48 5.84 -18.26 5.64
C ILE A 48 4.69 -18.74 4.73
N SER A 49 3.95 -19.65 5.34
CA SER A 49 2.87 -20.52 4.91
C SER A 49 1.49 -19.86 4.79
N ASP A 50 1.29 -18.83 3.98
CA ASP A 50 -0.07 -18.31 3.70
C ASP A 50 -0.27 -18.03 2.20
N ILE A 51 -0.12 -19.12 1.46
CA ILE A 51 -0.96 -19.57 0.34
C ILE A 51 -1.94 -18.50 -0.17
N VAL A 52 -1.54 -17.94 -1.31
CA VAL A 52 -2.36 -17.14 -2.21
C VAL A 52 -3.66 -17.87 -2.57
N SER A 53 -4.79 -17.17 -2.48
CA SER A 53 -6.04 -17.49 -3.19
C SER A 53 -6.88 -16.22 -3.26
N SER A 54 -7.26 -15.83 -4.50
CA SER A 54 -8.14 -14.68 -4.87
C SER A 54 -7.45 -13.37 -5.29
N SER A 55 -6.62 -13.43 -6.33
CA SER A 55 -5.65 -12.40 -6.72
C SER A 55 -6.13 -11.14 -7.49
N ILE A 56 -7.35 -10.61 -7.32
CA ILE A 56 -7.71 -9.29 -7.95
C ILE A 56 -8.43 -8.31 -6.98
N GLU A 57 -8.97 -8.75 -5.85
CA GLU A 57 -9.68 -7.87 -4.89
C GLU A 57 -8.84 -7.41 -3.68
N ILE A 58 -7.57 -7.83 -3.56
CA ILE A 58 -6.82 -7.74 -2.30
C ILE A 58 -6.18 -6.36 -2.05
N VAL A 59 -5.91 -5.57 -3.10
CA VAL A 59 -5.18 -4.29 -2.96
C VAL A 59 -6.04 -3.21 -2.29
N ASP A 60 -7.30 -3.08 -2.70
CA ASP A 60 -8.26 -2.15 -2.08
C ASP A 60 -8.55 -2.57 -0.63
N ILE A 61 -8.71 -3.87 -0.39
CA ILE A 61 -8.91 -4.42 0.96
C ILE A 61 -7.72 -4.12 1.88
N LYS A 62 -6.47 -4.24 1.41
CA LYS A 62 -5.28 -3.94 2.22
C LYS A 62 -5.18 -2.46 2.58
N LYS A 63 -5.53 -1.56 1.65
CA LYS A 63 -5.59 -0.12 1.90
C LYS A 63 -6.70 0.21 2.92
N ASP A 64 -7.88 -0.35 2.74
CA ASP A 64 -9.01 -0.19 3.66
C ASP A 64 -8.72 -0.74 5.05
N ILE A 65 -7.99 -1.86 5.16
CA ILE A 65 -7.54 -2.42 6.45
C ILE A 65 -6.55 -1.48 7.14
N ASN A 66 -5.63 -0.85 6.41
CA ASN A 66 -4.66 0.07 6.97
C ASN A 66 -5.33 1.38 7.45
N GLU A 67 -6.22 1.94 6.63
CA GLU A 67 -7.00 3.13 7.02
C GLU A 67 -7.90 2.85 8.22
N ASN A 68 -8.58 1.69 8.25
CA ASN A 68 -9.39 1.31 9.41
C ASN A 68 -8.55 1.15 10.69
N LYS A 69 -7.34 0.57 10.61
CA LYS A 69 -6.42 0.50 11.77
C LYS A 69 -6.04 1.88 12.29
N LYS A 70 -5.76 2.83 11.39
CA LYS A 70 -5.45 4.22 11.75
C LYS A 70 -6.63 4.89 12.46
N TRP A 71 -7.84 4.75 11.93
CA TRP A 71 -9.04 5.34 12.52
C TRP A 71 -9.46 4.69 13.83
N SER A 72 -9.28 3.38 13.99
CA SER A 72 -9.52 2.69 15.26
C SER A 72 -8.62 3.26 16.36
N ASN A 73 -7.32 3.41 16.10
CA ASN A 73 -6.39 3.96 17.08
C ASN A 73 -6.75 5.41 17.48
N ILE A 74 -7.19 6.23 16.52
CA ILE A 74 -7.64 7.60 16.81
C ILE A 74 -8.92 7.60 17.67
N ARG A 75 -9.89 6.73 17.36
CA ARG A 75 -11.12 6.61 18.16
C ARG A 75 -10.82 6.14 19.58
N ASP A 76 -9.96 5.15 19.74
CA ASP A 76 -9.57 4.63 21.06
C ASP A 76 -8.97 5.73 21.95
N ILE A 77 -8.13 6.59 21.36
CA ILE A 77 -7.54 7.74 22.07
C ILE A 77 -8.64 8.75 22.45
N CYS A 78 -9.52 9.14 21.51
CA CYS A 78 -10.61 10.07 21.80
C CYS A 78 -11.57 9.55 22.88
N ASP A 79 -11.94 8.27 22.82
CA ASP A 79 -12.79 7.61 23.80
C ASP A 79 -12.12 7.57 25.17
N SER A 80 -10.82 7.29 25.23
CA SER A 80 -10.06 7.32 26.49
C SER A 80 -10.08 8.69 27.16
N PHE A 81 -9.95 9.77 26.37
CA PHE A 81 -10.03 11.14 26.87
C PHE A 81 -11.45 11.49 27.33
N ASP A 82 -12.50 11.12 26.58
CA ASP A 82 -13.88 11.37 26.98
C ASP A 82 -14.22 10.63 28.29
N ILE A 83 -13.78 9.38 28.42
CA ILE A 83 -13.96 8.58 29.65
C ILE A 83 -13.26 9.25 30.84
N GLU A 84 -12.02 9.72 30.67
CA GLU A 84 -11.28 10.42 31.71
C GLU A 84 -11.97 11.73 32.10
N MET A 85 -12.44 12.50 31.12
CA MET A 85 -13.14 13.76 31.35
C MET A 85 -14.48 13.54 32.07
N GLN A 86 -15.25 12.52 31.69
CA GLN A 86 -16.47 12.14 32.40
C GLN A 86 -16.18 11.69 33.84
N LYS A 87 -15.06 11.01 34.09
CA LYS A 87 -14.64 10.61 35.44
C LYS A 87 -14.29 11.81 36.32
N VAL A 88 -13.67 12.83 35.74
CA VAL A 88 -13.39 14.11 36.42
C VAL A 88 -14.69 14.88 36.70
N MET A 89 -15.62 14.91 35.75
CA MET A 89 -16.90 15.64 35.91
C MET A 89 -17.91 14.97 36.83
N LYS A 90 -17.86 13.64 36.98
CA LYS A 90 -18.75 12.88 37.90
C LYS A 90 -18.21 12.83 39.33
N LYS A 91 -17.09 13.49 39.62
CA LYS A 91 -16.46 13.59 40.94
C LYS A 91 -16.74 14.95 41.56
#